data_AF-A0A9X0XBC6-F1
#
_entry.id   AF-A0A9X0XBC6-F1
#
_cell.length_a   1.000
_cell.length_b   1.000
_cell.length_c   1.000
_cell.angle_alpha   90.00
_cell.angle_beta   90.00
_cell.angle_gamma   90.00
#
_symmetry.space_group_name_H-M   'P 1'
#
loop_
_entity.id
_entity.type
_entity.pdbx_description
1 polymer ?
#
loop_
_entity_poly.entity_id
_entity_poly.type
_entity_poly.pdbx_seq_one_letter_code
_entity_poly.pdbx_strand_id
1 'polypeptide(L)' 'RSNAIGDQRAIDNKVKKQVAEQQDQLKVFCEQARTNLAQLQNNPRLREDVDGEMRRLTDQQRQERITEAQKQIAKNCM' A
#
# COMPACT_ATOMS: atom_id res chain seq x y z
N ARG A 1 38.51 21.80 -11.50
CA ARG A 1 38.28 20.59 -12.34
C ARG A 1 37.48 19.62 -11.48
N SER A 2 36.27 19.26 -11.93
CA SER A 2 35.21 18.60 -11.15
C SER A 2 35.49 17.12 -10.89
N ASN A 3 35.65 16.75 -9.63
CA ASN A 3 35.78 15.36 -9.16
C ASN A 3 34.42 14.76 -8.76
N ALA A 4 33.40 14.83 -9.64
CA ALA A 4 32.06 14.32 -9.34
C ALA A 4 31.73 12.95 -9.99
N ILE A 5 32.54 12.49 -10.94
CA ILE A 5 32.18 11.36 -11.82
C ILE A 5 32.36 9.97 -11.14
N GLY A 6 33.22 9.87 -10.14
CA GLY A 6 33.42 8.63 -9.36
C GLY A 6 32.30 8.35 -8.35
N ASP A 7 31.81 9.42 -7.71
CA ASP A 7 30.73 9.36 -6.71
C ASP A 7 29.37 9.15 -7.38
N GLN A 8 29.18 9.71 -8.59
CA GLN A 8 27.92 9.60 -9.34
C GLN A 8 27.52 8.15 -9.63
N ARG A 9 28.46 7.26 -10.01
CA ARG A 9 28.13 5.85 -10.29
C ARG A 9 27.68 5.09 -9.04
N ALA A 10 28.28 5.36 -7.90
CA ALA A 10 27.87 4.76 -6.62
C ALA A 10 26.49 5.25 -6.20
N ILE A 11 26.22 6.56 -6.38
CA ILE A 11 24.92 7.18 -6.14
C ILE A 11 23.85 6.56 -7.07
N ASP A 12 24.13 6.46 -8.37
CA ASP A 12 23.19 5.90 -9.35
C ASP A 12 22.83 4.45 -9.02
N ASN A 13 23.82 3.63 -8.64
CA ASN A 13 23.59 2.24 -8.24
C ASN A 13 22.75 2.16 -6.95
N LYS A 14 23.01 3.03 -5.97
CA LYS A 14 22.23 3.12 -4.74
C LYS A 14 20.78 3.52 -5.02
N VAL A 15 20.57 4.54 -5.85
CA VAL A 15 19.23 5.01 -6.25
C VAL A 15 18.47 3.91 -6.97
N LYS A 16 19.10 3.22 -7.93
CA LYS A 16 18.48 2.09 -8.64
C LYS A 16 18.02 0.98 -7.69
N LYS A 17 18.87 0.63 -6.72
CA LYS A 17 18.51 -0.37 -5.71
C LYS A 17 17.32 0.09 -4.86
N GLN A 18 17.33 1.34 -4.39
CA GLN A 18 16.23 1.91 -3.62
C GLN A 18 14.92 1.95 -4.41
N VAL A 19 14.97 2.32 -5.70
CA VAL A 19 13.79 2.32 -6.58
C VAL A 19 13.26 0.90 -6.77
N ALA A 20 14.12 -0.09 -6.98
CA ALA A 20 13.70 -1.48 -7.10
C ALA A 20 13.02 -1.98 -5.81
N GLU A 21 13.62 -1.71 -4.65
CA GLU A 21 13.04 -2.06 -3.34
C GLU A 21 11.68 -1.38 -3.11
N GLN A 22 11.55 -0.09 -3.47
CA GLN A 22 10.28 0.63 -3.37
C GLN A 22 9.21 0.05 -4.31
N GLN A 23 9.59 -0.35 -5.52
CA GLN A 23 8.66 -0.97 -6.47
C GLN A 23 8.17 -2.34 -5.96
N ASP A 24 9.04 -3.14 -5.36
CA ASP A 24 8.65 -4.43 -4.80
C ASP A 24 7.75 -4.26 -3.57
N GLN A 25 8.06 -3.30 -2.69
CA GLN A 25 7.16 -2.93 -1.59
C GLN A 25 5.80 -2.43 -2.08
N LEU A 26 5.78 -1.64 -3.16
CA LEU A 26 4.55 -1.13 -3.76
C LEU A 26 3.68 -2.26 -4.31
N LYS A 27 4.28 -3.26 -4.98
CA LYS A 27 3.56 -4.44 -5.46
C LYS A 27 2.89 -5.20 -4.31
N VAL A 28 3.64 -5.50 -3.26
CA VAL A 28 3.12 -6.20 -2.07
C VAL A 28 1.98 -5.40 -1.42
N PHE A 29 2.16 -4.08 -1.27
CA PHE A 29 1.11 -3.19 -0.77
C PHE A 29 -0.16 -3.30 -1.63
N CYS A 30 -0.02 -3.25 -2.95
CA CYS A 30 -1.15 -3.29 -3.87
C CYS A 30 -1.90 -4.63 -3.86
N GLU A 31 -1.18 -5.74 -3.77
CA GLU A 31 -1.78 -7.07 -3.61
C GLU A 31 -2.56 -7.17 -2.30
N GLN A 32 -1.98 -6.70 -1.20
CA GLN A 32 -2.66 -6.70 0.09
C GLN A 32 -3.89 -5.77 0.09
N ALA A 33 -3.76 -4.57 -0.48
CA ALA A 33 -4.86 -3.61 -0.56
C ALA A 33 -6.04 -4.17 -1.37
N ARG A 34 -5.78 -4.81 -2.51
CA ARG A 34 -6.81 -5.48 -3.33
C ARG A 34 -7.47 -6.64 -2.59
N THR A 35 -6.68 -7.44 -1.87
CA THR A 35 -7.19 -8.54 -1.05
C THR A 35 -8.10 -8.04 0.08
N ASN A 36 -7.67 -6.98 0.79
CA ASN A 36 -8.45 -6.35 1.85
C ASN A 36 -9.76 -5.76 1.30
N LEU A 37 -9.71 -5.11 0.14
CA LEU A 37 -10.90 -4.60 -0.53
C LEU A 37 -11.88 -5.73 -0.87
N ALA A 38 -11.38 -6.85 -1.40
CA ALA A 38 -12.22 -8.00 -1.70
C ALA A 38 -12.87 -8.59 -0.44
N GLN A 39 -12.16 -8.63 0.70
CA GLN A 39 -12.74 -9.05 1.97
C GLN A 39 -13.84 -8.10 2.44
N LEU A 40 -13.61 -6.79 2.34
CA LEU A 40 -14.62 -5.78 2.70
C LEU A 40 -15.87 -5.88 1.83
N GLN A 41 -15.72 -6.15 0.53
CA GLN A 41 -16.86 -6.25 -0.39
C GLN A 41 -17.65 -7.55 -0.22
N ASN A 42 -16.96 -8.67 0.04
CA ASN A 42 -17.58 -9.99 0.02
C ASN A 42 -17.94 -10.54 1.42
N ASN A 43 -17.46 -9.91 2.50
CA ASN A 43 -17.71 -10.37 3.87
C ASN A 43 -18.48 -9.34 4.72
N PRO A 44 -19.83 -9.41 4.78
CA PRO A 44 -20.64 -8.51 5.60
C PRO A 44 -20.49 -8.74 7.12
N ARG A 45 -19.78 -9.80 7.54
CA ARG A 45 -19.49 -10.11 8.94
C ARG A 45 -18.02 -9.90 9.32
N LEU A 46 -17.28 -9.14 8.51
CA LEU A 46 -15.89 -8.80 8.79
C LEU A 46 -15.78 -8.14 10.18
N ARG A 47 -14.81 -8.63 10.97
CA ARG A 47 -14.43 -8.05 12.25
C ARG A 47 -13.06 -7.40 12.10
N GLU A 48 -12.93 -6.19 12.60
CA GLU A 48 -11.69 -5.44 12.62
C GLU A 48 -11.41 -5.02 14.06
N ASP A 49 -10.14 -4.77 14.38
CA ASP A 49 -9.76 -4.11 15.62
C ASP A 49 -10.17 -2.64 15.54
N VAL A 50 -11.10 -2.25 16.41
CA VAL A 50 -11.54 -0.86 16.58
C VAL A 50 -11.28 -0.51 18.04
N ASP A 51 -10.33 0.39 18.26
CA ASP A 51 -9.91 0.87 19.59
C ASP A 51 -9.44 -0.25 20.55
N GLY A 52 -8.77 -1.28 20.04
CA GLY A 52 -8.27 -2.42 20.82
C GLY A 52 -9.28 -3.55 21.01
N GLU A 53 -10.48 -3.43 20.42
CA GLU A 53 -11.51 -4.45 20.47
C GLU A 53 -11.88 -4.98 19.08
N MET A 54 -11.91 -6.30 18.95
CA MET A 54 -12.37 -6.97 17.73
C MET A 54 -13.89 -6.83 17.57
N ARG A 55 -14.35 -5.84 16.81
CA ARG A 55 -15.77 -5.57 16.58
C ARG A 55 -16.16 -5.82 15.13
N ARG A 56 -17.40 -6.25 14.92
CA ARG A 56 -17.96 -6.36 13.56
C ARG A 56 -18.18 -4.95 13.02
N LEU A 57 -17.75 -4.72 11.78
CA LEU A 57 -17.98 -3.44 11.12
C LEU A 57 -19.47 -3.24 10.85
N THR A 58 -19.95 -2.01 11.08
CA THR A 58 -21.28 -1.59 10.60
C THR A 58 -21.27 -1.45 9.08
N ASP A 59 -22.45 -1.39 8.45
CA ASP A 59 -22.54 -1.18 7.00
C ASP A 59 -21.91 0.15 6.56
N GLN A 60 -22.10 1.21 7.36
CA GLN A 60 -21.50 2.51 7.10
C GLN A 60 -19.96 2.45 7.18
N GLN A 61 -19.40 1.89 8.27
CA GLN A 61 -17.95 1.76 8.42
C GLN A 61 -17.34 0.93 7.29
N ARG A 62 -18.01 -0.16 6.91
CA ARG A 62 -17.58 -1.00 5.78
C ARG A 62 -17.57 -0.19 4.48
N GLN A 63 -18.58 0.60 4.21
CA GLN A 63 -18.66 1.42 2.99
C GLN A 63 -17.58 2.52 2.96
N GLU A 64 -17.30 3.16 4.10
CA GLU A 64 -16.22 4.15 4.25
C GLU A 64 -14.86 3.49 3.99
N ARG A 65 -14.60 2.32 4.58
CA ARG A 65 -13.38 1.53 4.36
C ARG A 65 -13.22 1.10 2.90
N ILE A 66 -14.29 0.65 2.24
CA ILE A 66 -14.28 0.30 0.80
C ILE A 66 -13.88 1.51 -0.04
N THR A 67 -14.51 2.65 0.22
CA THR A 67 -14.26 3.88 -0.55
C THR A 67 -12.82 4.34 -0.39
N GLU A 68 -12.29 4.33 0.83
CA GLU A 68 -10.90 4.70 1.08
C GLU A 68 -9.92 3.70 0.46
N ALA A 69 -10.17 2.39 0.59
CA ALA A 69 -9.34 1.35 -0.02
C ALA A 69 -9.31 1.49 -1.56
N GLN A 70 -10.45 1.73 -2.19
CA GLN A 70 -10.53 1.99 -3.63
C GLN A 70 -9.70 3.21 -4.04
N LYS A 71 -9.77 4.30 -3.27
CA LYS A 71 -8.99 5.51 -3.52
C LYS A 71 -7.49 5.27 -3.39
N GLN A 72 -7.05 4.53 -2.36
CA GLN A 72 -5.64 4.19 -2.19
C GLN A 72 -5.11 3.30 -3.30
N ILE A 73 -5.90 2.32 -3.74
CA ILE A 73 -5.53 1.46 -4.88
C ILE A 73 -5.44 2.29 -6.16
N ALA A 74 -6.44 3.14 -6.45
CA ALA A 74 -6.43 3.97 -7.65
C ALA A 74 -5.25 4.96 -7.70
N LYS A 75 -4.82 5.45 -6.53
CA LYS A 75 -3.69 6.39 -6.43
C LYS A 75 -2.33 5.71 -6.59
N ASN A 76 -2.15 4.51 -6.03
CA ASN A 76 -0.83 3.92 -5.85
C ASN A 76 -0.57 2.68 -6.70
N CYS A 77 -1.61 2.02 -7.22
CA CYS A 77 -1.54 0.66 -7.79
C CYS A 77 -1.88 0.58 -9.28
N MET A 78 -1.55 1.65 -10.04
CA MET A 78 -1.76 1.73 -11.49
C MET A 78 -1.09 0.58 -12.23
#